data_AF-A0A957KJF2-F1
#
_entry.id   AF-A0A957KJF2-F1
#
_cell.length_a   1.000
_cell.length_b   1.000
_cell.length_c   1.000
_cell.angle_alpha   90.00
_cell.angle_beta   90.00
_cell.angle_gamma   90.00
#
_symmetry.space_group_name_H-M   'P 1'
#
loop_
_entity.id
_entity.type
_entity.pdbx_description
1 polymer ?
#
loop_
_entity_poly.entity_id
_entity_poly.type
_entity_poly.pdbx_seq_one_letter_code
_entity_poly.pdbx_strand_id
1 'polypeptide(L)'
;MGRTVGRADTFEFQVRTLDLGIVHPTGYPLWLLLAKPFTWLPFGSPAWRVNLAAVAWGVLATGLLYGLLVALTGRRWPAALAALVWATRPTFWSQAIEAEVYTLHAVIVAGVLWQMVWLLGRPQLETGVVRRGPIPLAAWLGLGLTNHLTTVFLLPPAGYLKAAATICARHDVLLVADEIQTGLGRTGRFFACEHEGIRPDMVIIGKALSGGFYPVSAVLADQPILGLLKPGDHGSTFGGNPLAMRAGVETIRIMEEDKLLANAAAVGAHLKAALQAALGSLPGVKEVRGQGLMLGVELAKPCGVLVGQAAEAGLLISVTAESVIRIVPPLILTTAEADEI
;
A
#
# COMPACT_ATOMS: atom_id res chain seq x y z
N MET A 1 31.61 13.67 17.04
CA MET A 1 30.94 12.43 17.48
C MET A 1 29.48 12.53 17.03
N GLY A 2 29.12 11.92 15.89
CA GLY A 2 27.75 11.98 15.37
C GLY A 2 26.79 11.31 16.33
N ARG A 3 25.58 11.85 16.50
CA ARG A 3 24.55 11.24 17.35
C ARG A 3 24.26 9.83 16.83
N THR A 4 24.61 8.83 17.62
CA THR A 4 24.32 7.42 17.31
C THR A 4 22.83 7.09 17.52
N VAL A 5 22.12 7.96 18.24
CA VAL A 5 20.68 7.89 18.44
C VAL A 5 20.02 8.78 17.38
N GLY A 6 19.26 8.16 16.48
CA GLY A 6 18.46 8.83 15.44
C GLY A 6 17.19 9.45 16.02
N ARG A 7 16.32 9.98 15.14
CA ARG A 7 15.00 10.52 15.53
C ARG A 7 13.91 9.43 15.46
N ALA A 8 12.69 9.75 15.91
CA ALA A 8 11.51 8.87 15.83
C ALA A 8 11.70 7.50 16.54
N ASP A 9 11.24 6.41 15.91
CA ASP A 9 11.15 5.06 16.49
C ASP A 9 12.55 4.41 16.66
N THR A 10 13.58 4.97 16.02
CA THR A 10 14.98 4.53 16.11
C THR A 10 15.44 4.26 17.54
N PHE A 11 15.09 5.12 18.50
CA PHE A 11 15.46 4.88 19.89
C PHE A 11 14.82 3.61 20.46
N GLU A 12 13.53 3.41 20.18
CA GLU A 12 12.79 2.24 20.64
C GLU A 12 13.35 0.96 20.01
N PHE A 13 13.68 0.97 18.72
CA PHE A 13 14.37 -0.13 18.05
C PHE A 13 15.75 -0.42 18.67
N GLN A 14 16.57 0.61 18.92
CA GLN A 14 17.88 0.46 19.53
C GLN A 14 17.84 -0.17 20.93
N VAL A 15 16.82 0.15 21.72
CA VAL A 15 16.64 -0.40 23.07
C VAL A 15 16.02 -1.79 23.02
N ARG A 16 14.91 -1.98 22.29
CA ARG A 16 14.12 -3.21 22.31
C ARG A 16 14.72 -4.36 21.49
N THR A 17 15.66 -4.08 20.59
CA THR A 17 16.42 -5.16 19.93
C THR A 17 17.29 -5.94 20.92
N LEU A 18 17.66 -5.34 22.05
CA LEU A 18 18.50 -6.00 23.05
C LEU A 18 17.74 -7.06 23.85
N ASP A 19 16.47 -6.82 24.16
CA ASP A 19 15.62 -7.73 24.94
C ASP A 19 14.56 -8.45 24.09
N LEU A 20 14.46 -8.15 22.78
CA LEU A 20 13.38 -8.59 21.89
C LEU A 20 11.99 -8.17 22.40
N GLY A 21 11.92 -7.02 23.08
CA GLY A 21 10.66 -6.46 23.55
C GLY A 21 9.82 -5.83 22.43
N ILE A 22 8.62 -5.37 22.78
CA ILE A 22 7.73 -4.70 21.82
C ILE A 22 8.20 -3.25 21.66
N VAL A 23 8.56 -2.87 20.42
CA VAL A 23 9.01 -1.52 20.07
C VAL A 23 7.83 -0.55 20.08
N HIS A 24 6.76 -0.90 19.37
CA HIS A 24 5.62 -0.04 19.06
C HIS A 24 4.31 -0.90 19.06
N PRO A 25 3.09 -0.34 19.20
CA PRO A 25 1.82 -1.09 19.12
C PRO A 25 1.67 -2.04 17.92
N THR A 26 2.37 -1.76 16.82
CA THR A 26 2.40 -2.58 15.59
C THR A 26 3.39 -3.76 15.66
N GLY A 27 4.21 -3.85 16.71
CA GLY A 27 4.98 -5.03 17.11
C GLY A 27 6.28 -5.30 16.36
N TYR A 28 6.44 -4.85 15.10
CA TYR A 28 7.59 -5.05 14.19
C TYR A 28 8.54 -6.23 14.50
N PRO A 29 8.01 -7.46 14.69
CA PRO A 29 8.79 -8.54 15.29
C PRO A 29 9.87 -9.06 14.34
N LEU A 30 9.59 -9.01 13.02
CA LEU A 30 10.55 -9.44 12.01
C LEU A 30 11.80 -8.58 12.02
N TRP A 31 11.65 -7.27 12.08
CA TRP A 31 12.79 -6.35 12.10
C TRP A 31 13.67 -6.62 13.32
N LEU A 32 13.08 -6.75 14.50
CA LEU A 32 13.79 -7.04 15.75
C LEU A 32 14.56 -8.35 15.70
N LEU A 33 13.91 -9.42 15.23
CA LEU A 33 14.54 -10.73 15.09
C LEU A 33 15.75 -10.69 14.14
N LEU A 34 15.63 -9.94 13.04
CA LEU A 34 16.70 -9.81 12.06
C LEU A 34 17.82 -8.83 12.49
N ALA A 35 17.50 -7.85 13.32
CA ALA A 35 18.48 -6.92 13.90
C ALA A 35 19.20 -7.51 15.12
N LYS A 36 18.60 -8.46 15.84
CA LYS A 36 19.16 -9.07 17.04
C LYS A 36 20.58 -9.62 16.87
N PRO A 37 20.93 -10.35 15.80
CA PRO A 37 22.30 -10.84 15.59
C PRO A 37 23.34 -9.73 15.53
N PHE A 38 22.98 -8.54 15.04
CA PHE A 38 23.90 -7.40 14.97
C PHE A 38 24.31 -6.92 16.36
N THR A 39 23.46 -7.09 17.39
CA THR A 39 23.77 -6.70 18.77
C THR A 39 24.95 -7.49 19.36
N TRP A 40 25.23 -8.69 18.83
CA TRP A 40 26.32 -9.57 19.27
C TRP A 40 27.69 -9.21 18.68
N LEU A 41 27.76 -8.26 17.73
CA LEU A 41 29.03 -7.81 17.17
C LEU A 41 29.93 -7.21 18.26
N PRO A 42 31.25 -7.45 18.27
CA PRO A 42 32.12 -7.06 19.39
C PRO A 42 32.60 -5.59 19.36
N PHE A 43 32.01 -4.73 18.51
CA PHE A 43 32.46 -3.34 18.30
C PHE A 43 31.30 -2.36 18.21
N GLY A 44 31.58 -1.08 18.47
CA GLY A 44 30.57 -0.02 18.52
C GLY A 44 29.62 -0.14 19.72
N SER A 45 28.80 0.89 19.93
CA SER A 45 27.73 0.85 20.93
C SER A 45 26.56 -0.02 20.46
N PRO A 46 25.69 -0.49 21.37
CA PRO A 46 24.46 -1.20 20.98
C PRO A 46 23.63 -0.44 19.95
N ALA A 47 23.43 0.88 20.15
CA ALA A 47 22.74 1.74 19.19
C ALA A 47 23.41 1.75 17.81
N TRP A 48 24.74 1.81 17.78
CA TRP A 48 25.50 1.77 16.52
C TRP A 48 25.31 0.44 15.78
N ARG A 49 25.34 -0.68 16.50
CA ARG A 49 25.13 -2.03 15.94
C ARG A 49 23.73 -2.22 15.37
N VAL A 50 22.73 -1.66 16.04
CA VAL A 50 21.34 -1.72 15.59
C VAL A 50 21.14 -0.86 14.34
N ASN A 51 21.75 0.33 14.26
CA ASN A 51 21.77 1.11 13.00
C ASN A 51 22.52 0.38 11.87
N LEU A 52 23.58 -0.38 12.20
CA LEU A 52 24.28 -1.19 11.20
C LEU A 52 23.37 -2.23 10.54
N ALA A 53 22.37 -2.75 11.25
CA ALA A 53 21.35 -3.62 10.65
C ALA A 53 20.56 -2.90 9.55
N ALA A 54 20.12 -1.65 9.80
CA ALA A 54 19.43 -0.83 8.80
C ALA A 54 20.33 -0.52 7.58
N VAL A 55 21.63 -0.25 7.81
CA VAL A 55 22.60 -0.08 6.73
C VAL A 55 22.71 -1.35 5.90
N ALA A 56 22.79 -2.52 6.54
CA ALA A 56 22.89 -3.80 5.85
C ALA A 56 21.65 -4.07 4.98
N TRP A 57 20.44 -3.76 5.48
CA TRP A 57 19.22 -3.84 4.68
C TRP A 57 19.21 -2.84 3.53
N GLY A 58 19.69 -1.62 3.74
CA GLY A 58 19.80 -0.61 2.70
C GLY A 58 20.74 -1.04 1.55
N VAL A 59 21.88 -1.64 1.88
CA VAL A 59 22.81 -2.22 0.91
C VAL A 59 22.17 -3.37 0.14
N LEU A 60 21.49 -4.28 0.84
CA LEU A 60 20.80 -5.40 0.21
C LEU A 60 19.68 -4.93 -0.73
N ALA A 61 18.87 -3.96 -0.31
CA ALA A 61 17.81 -3.38 -1.13
C ALA A 61 18.38 -2.72 -2.40
N THR A 62 19.51 -2.01 -2.26
CA THR A 62 20.23 -1.40 -3.41
C THR A 62 20.72 -2.47 -4.38
N GLY A 63 21.29 -3.56 -3.86
CA GLY A 63 21.75 -4.69 -4.68
C GLY A 63 20.61 -5.39 -5.41
N LEU A 64 19.47 -5.60 -4.75
CA LEU A 64 18.28 -6.18 -5.37
C LEU A 64 17.69 -5.26 -6.45
N LEU A 65 17.61 -3.95 -6.19
CA LEU A 65 17.18 -2.96 -7.17
C LEU A 65 18.11 -2.95 -8.39
N TYR A 66 19.42 -2.98 -8.19
CA TYR A 66 20.38 -3.12 -9.27
C TYR A 66 20.12 -4.39 -10.09
N GLY A 67 19.97 -5.54 -9.44
CA GLY A 67 19.69 -6.82 -10.12
C GLY A 67 18.38 -6.79 -10.92
N LEU A 68 17.34 -6.19 -10.36
CA LEU A 68 16.05 -5.97 -11.02
C LEU A 68 16.20 -5.09 -12.27
N LEU A 69 16.91 -3.97 -12.17
CA LEU A 69 17.13 -3.06 -13.30
C LEU A 69 17.97 -3.71 -14.39
N VAL A 70 18.97 -4.52 -14.03
CA VAL A 70 19.73 -5.32 -15.02
C VAL A 70 18.81 -6.33 -15.71
N ALA A 71 17.95 -7.01 -14.96
CA ALA A 71 17.01 -7.98 -15.53
C ALA A 71 16.01 -7.33 -16.50
N LEU A 72 15.53 -6.11 -16.19
CA LEU A 72 14.59 -5.37 -17.03
C LEU A 72 15.23 -4.74 -18.27
N THR A 73 16.43 -4.19 -18.14
CA THR A 73 17.04 -3.36 -19.20
C THR A 73 18.11 -4.08 -20.01
N GLY A 74 18.65 -5.20 -19.50
CA GLY A 74 19.82 -5.88 -20.05
C GLY A 74 21.13 -5.08 -19.94
N ARG A 75 21.13 -3.88 -19.33
CA ARG A 75 22.28 -2.98 -19.30
C ARG A 75 22.81 -2.76 -17.89
N ARG A 76 24.05 -3.21 -17.64
CA ARG A 76 24.69 -3.14 -16.31
C ARG A 76 25.01 -1.72 -15.86
N TRP A 77 25.60 -0.91 -16.73
CA TRP A 77 26.04 0.45 -16.37
C TRP A 77 24.89 1.41 -16.03
N PRO A 78 23.82 1.51 -16.82
CA PRO A 78 22.65 2.33 -16.46
C PRO A 78 21.97 1.85 -15.18
N ALA A 79 21.86 0.53 -14.97
CA ALA A 79 21.31 -0.04 -13.75
C ALA A 79 22.16 0.31 -12.52
N ALA A 80 23.49 0.22 -12.62
CA ALA A 80 24.40 0.59 -11.55
C ALA A 80 24.30 2.08 -11.20
N LEU A 81 24.24 2.94 -12.23
CA LEU A 81 24.06 4.38 -12.04
C LEU A 81 22.73 4.69 -11.35
N ALA A 82 21.62 4.08 -11.79
CA ALA A 82 20.31 4.29 -11.20
C ALA A 82 20.23 3.80 -9.74
N ALA A 83 20.81 2.63 -9.45
CA ALA A 83 20.89 2.10 -8.09
C ALA A 83 21.75 3.00 -7.18
N LEU A 84 22.87 3.54 -7.69
CA LEU A 84 23.71 4.49 -6.95
C LEU A 84 22.98 5.82 -6.70
N VAL A 85 22.27 6.33 -7.71
CA VAL A 85 21.44 7.55 -7.55
C VAL A 85 20.38 7.32 -6.48
N TRP A 86 19.70 6.17 -6.49
CA TRP A 86 18.71 5.82 -5.46
C TRP A 86 19.35 5.72 -4.07
N ALA A 87 20.46 4.99 -3.94
CA ALA A 87 21.16 4.80 -2.68
C ALA A 87 21.63 6.10 -2.05
N THR A 88 21.98 7.11 -2.87
CA THR A 88 22.47 8.42 -2.41
C THR A 88 21.37 9.48 -2.27
N ARG A 89 20.11 9.16 -2.57
CA ARG A 89 19.01 10.11 -2.35
C ARG A 89 18.88 10.41 -0.85
N PRO A 90 18.75 11.69 -0.44
CA PRO A 90 18.65 12.05 0.98
C PRO A 90 17.56 11.30 1.74
N THR A 91 16.43 11.03 1.09
CA THR A 91 15.29 10.30 1.67
C THR A 91 15.60 8.84 1.97
N PHE A 92 16.36 8.15 1.11
CA PHE A 92 16.75 6.78 1.36
C PHE A 92 17.96 6.72 2.31
N TRP A 93 18.93 7.60 2.08
CA TRP A 93 20.15 7.67 2.87
C TRP A 93 19.86 7.93 4.36
N SER A 94 18.94 8.84 4.68
CA SER A 94 18.57 9.11 6.07
C SER A 94 17.98 7.87 6.75
N GLN A 95 17.14 7.12 6.04
CA GLN A 95 16.53 5.89 6.56
C GLN A 95 17.51 4.72 6.63
N ALA A 96 18.60 4.75 5.86
CA ALA A 96 19.61 3.71 5.87
C ALA A 96 20.61 3.84 7.03
N ILE A 97 20.72 5.01 7.65
CA ILE A 97 21.65 5.27 8.76
C ILE A 97 20.96 5.29 10.14
N GLU A 98 19.64 5.22 10.16
CA GLU A 98 18.78 5.18 11.35
C GLU A 98 18.10 3.81 11.48
N ALA A 99 17.81 3.36 12.70
CA ALA A 99 17.22 2.05 12.95
C ALA A 99 15.71 2.09 12.69
N GLU A 100 15.32 1.94 11.44
CA GLU A 100 13.93 2.03 10.99
C GLU A 100 13.51 0.84 10.11
N VAL A 101 12.21 0.62 9.99
CA VAL A 101 11.64 -0.52 9.23
C VAL A 101 11.73 -0.39 7.72
N TYR A 102 12.00 0.83 7.22
CA TYR A 102 11.88 1.17 5.80
C TYR A 102 12.95 0.51 4.91
N THR A 103 14.17 0.33 5.40
CA THR A 103 15.21 -0.35 4.60
C THR A 103 14.94 -1.83 4.44
N LEU A 104 14.47 -2.50 5.49
CA LEU A 104 14.01 -3.88 5.41
C LEU A 104 12.76 -4.00 4.51
N HIS A 105 11.87 -3.01 4.57
CA HIS A 105 10.72 -2.93 3.66
C HIS A 105 11.16 -2.81 2.19
N ALA A 106 12.16 -1.98 1.90
CA ALA A 106 12.71 -1.85 0.56
C ALA A 106 13.34 -3.16 0.04
N VAL A 107 13.99 -3.94 0.91
CA VAL A 107 14.46 -5.31 0.56
C VAL A 107 13.29 -6.18 0.12
N ILE A 108 12.21 -6.19 0.91
CA ILE A 108 11.04 -7.03 0.64
C ILE A 108 10.38 -6.63 -0.69
N VAL A 109 10.12 -5.34 -0.90
CA VAL A 109 9.53 -4.82 -2.15
C VAL A 109 10.42 -5.15 -3.35
N ALA A 110 11.73 -4.91 -3.25
CA ALA A 110 12.66 -5.23 -4.33
C ALA A 110 12.72 -6.74 -4.61
N GLY A 111 12.63 -7.58 -3.57
CA GLY A 111 12.53 -9.04 -3.68
C GLY A 111 11.28 -9.50 -4.41
N VAL A 112 10.10 -8.96 -4.06
CA VAL A 112 8.83 -9.22 -4.77
C VAL A 112 8.97 -8.85 -6.25
N LEU A 113 9.40 -7.62 -6.55
CA LEU A 113 9.52 -7.15 -7.93
C LEU A 113 10.54 -7.96 -8.74
N TRP A 114 11.69 -8.27 -8.15
CA TRP A 114 12.71 -9.09 -8.79
C TRP A 114 12.18 -10.48 -9.12
N GLN A 115 11.47 -11.10 -8.18
CA GLN A 115 10.89 -12.41 -8.42
C GLN A 115 9.76 -12.39 -9.45
N MET A 116 8.92 -11.35 -9.47
CA MET A 116 7.93 -11.15 -10.52
C MET A 116 8.61 -11.07 -11.89
N VAL A 117 9.65 -10.24 -12.04
CA VAL A 117 10.41 -10.13 -13.30
C VAL A 117 11.07 -11.46 -13.68
N TRP A 118 11.63 -12.18 -12.71
CA TRP A 118 12.23 -13.49 -12.93
C TRP A 118 11.21 -14.55 -13.41
N LEU A 119 10.00 -14.56 -12.82
CA LEU A 119 8.90 -15.43 -13.24
C LEU A 119 8.40 -15.09 -14.64
N LEU A 120 8.36 -13.81 -15.00
CA LEU A 120 7.89 -13.33 -16.30
C LEU A 120 8.90 -13.52 -17.43
N GLY A 121 10.20 -13.57 -17.12
CA GLY A 121 11.28 -13.70 -18.10
C GLY A 121 11.56 -15.12 -18.60
N ARG A 122 10.83 -16.16 -18.16
CA ARG A 122 11.05 -17.55 -18.58
C ARG A 122 9.94 -18.07 -19.50
N PRO A 123 10.26 -18.52 -20.72
CA PRO A 123 9.27 -19.07 -21.66
C PRO A 123 8.62 -20.41 -21.25
N GLN A 124 9.11 -21.08 -20.19
CA GLN A 124 8.65 -22.42 -19.79
C GLN A 124 7.72 -22.42 -18.58
N LEU A 125 6.57 -21.75 -18.67
CA LEU A 125 5.50 -21.94 -17.69
C LEU A 125 4.68 -23.21 -17.93
N GLU A 126 4.97 -23.95 -19.00
CA GLU A 126 4.21 -25.14 -19.39
C GLU A 126 4.64 -26.44 -18.69
N THR A 127 5.74 -26.48 -17.92
CA THR A 127 6.19 -27.74 -17.28
C THR A 127 6.74 -27.55 -15.87
N GLY A 128 5.87 -27.71 -14.85
CA GLY A 128 6.26 -28.06 -13.47
C GLY A 128 6.95 -26.98 -12.60
N VAL A 129 7.47 -25.90 -13.17
CA VAL A 129 8.15 -24.82 -12.41
C VAL A 129 7.15 -23.98 -11.58
N VAL A 130 5.87 -23.95 -11.98
CA VAL A 130 4.77 -23.29 -11.25
C VAL A 130 4.57 -23.85 -9.83
N ARG A 131 5.00 -25.08 -9.52
CA ARG A 131 4.91 -25.61 -8.14
C ARG A 131 5.95 -25.06 -7.17
N ARG A 132 7.07 -24.48 -7.65
CA ARG A 132 8.15 -23.96 -6.80
C ARG A 132 8.32 -22.43 -6.87
N GLY A 133 7.94 -21.81 -7.98
CA GLY A 133 7.96 -20.35 -8.17
C GLY A 133 7.12 -19.49 -7.21
N PRO A 134 5.93 -19.93 -6.74
CA PRO A 134 5.12 -19.14 -5.82
C PRO A 134 5.60 -19.22 -4.36
N ILE A 135 6.47 -20.18 -3.98
CA ILE A 135 6.94 -20.33 -2.60
C ILE A 135 7.80 -19.14 -2.15
N PRO A 136 8.83 -18.70 -2.91
CA PRO A 136 9.59 -17.53 -2.49
C PRO A 136 8.78 -16.22 -2.64
N LEU A 137 7.77 -16.18 -3.52
CA LEU A 137 6.93 -14.99 -3.70
C LEU A 137 5.97 -14.84 -2.52
N ALA A 138 5.32 -15.94 -2.14
CA ALA A 138 4.53 -16.04 -0.92
C ALA A 138 5.37 -15.76 0.32
N ALA A 139 6.63 -16.19 0.36
CA ALA A 139 7.55 -15.85 1.44
C ALA A 139 7.81 -14.33 1.51
N TRP A 140 8.11 -13.67 0.38
CA TRP A 140 8.27 -12.22 0.37
C TRP A 140 7.01 -11.46 0.77
N LEU A 141 5.84 -11.89 0.28
CA LEU A 141 4.56 -11.30 0.66
C LEU A 141 4.27 -11.50 2.16
N GLY A 142 4.55 -12.69 2.71
CA GLY A 142 4.42 -12.97 4.14
C GLY A 142 5.38 -12.16 5.00
N LEU A 143 6.63 -11.96 4.56
CA LEU A 143 7.59 -11.07 5.21
C LEU A 143 7.11 -9.60 5.14
N GLY A 144 6.48 -9.19 4.03
CA GLY A 144 5.89 -7.86 3.86
C GLY A 144 4.78 -7.58 4.87
N LEU A 145 3.85 -8.53 5.05
CA LEU A 145 2.76 -8.45 6.03
C LEU A 145 3.25 -8.33 7.47
N THR A 146 4.45 -8.81 7.77
CA THR A 146 5.04 -8.79 9.12
C THR A 146 6.02 -7.63 9.36
N ASN A 147 6.37 -6.86 8.32
CA ASN A 147 7.30 -5.74 8.43
C ASN A 147 6.64 -4.35 8.32
N HIS A 148 5.79 -4.11 7.31
CA HIS A 148 5.09 -2.83 7.16
C HIS A 148 3.85 -2.95 6.26
N LEU A 149 2.69 -2.50 6.75
CA LEU A 149 1.38 -2.65 6.07
C LEU A 149 1.24 -1.81 4.78
N THR A 150 2.17 -0.89 4.48
CA THR A 150 2.09 -0.01 3.30
C THR A 150 2.72 -0.59 2.02
N THR A 151 2.97 -1.90 1.94
CA THR A 151 3.53 -2.56 0.74
C THR A 151 2.65 -2.36 -0.52
N VAL A 152 1.45 -1.78 -0.40
CA VAL A 152 0.48 -1.64 -1.49
C VAL A 152 -0.13 -0.22 -1.56
N PHE A 153 0.69 0.84 -1.59
CA PHE A 153 0.17 2.18 -1.91
C PHE A 153 1.10 2.99 -2.80
N LEU A 154 1.09 2.64 -4.09
CA LEU A 154 1.32 3.60 -5.18
C LEU A 154 0.10 3.49 -6.08
N LEU A 155 -0.53 4.62 -6.42
CA LEU A 155 -1.53 4.68 -7.48
C LEU A 155 -0.82 4.21 -8.75
N PRO A 156 -1.18 3.06 -9.30
CA PRO A 156 -0.46 2.54 -10.44
C PRO A 156 -0.76 3.44 -11.67
N PRO A 157 0.24 3.68 -12.54
CA PRO A 157 0.01 4.47 -13.74
C PRO A 157 -1.04 3.80 -14.62
N ALA A 158 -1.76 4.60 -15.43
CA ALA A 158 -2.80 4.08 -16.32
C ALA A 158 -2.29 2.89 -17.16
N GLY A 159 -3.06 1.80 -17.15
CA GLY A 159 -2.74 0.57 -17.91
C GLY A 159 -1.92 -0.45 -17.12
N TYR A 160 -1.46 -0.13 -15.91
CA TYR A 160 -0.78 -1.09 -15.05
C TYR A 160 -1.69 -2.25 -14.64
N LEU A 161 -2.94 -1.98 -14.22
CA LEU A 161 -3.84 -3.05 -13.81
C LEU A 161 -4.20 -3.94 -14.99
N LYS A 162 -4.37 -3.34 -16.18
CA LYS A 162 -4.54 -4.09 -17.44
C LYS A 162 -3.32 -4.96 -17.77
N ALA A 163 -2.11 -4.43 -17.60
CA ALA A 163 -0.88 -5.20 -17.80
C ALA A 163 -0.77 -6.36 -16.81
N ALA A 164 -1.06 -6.10 -15.53
CA ALA A 164 -1.10 -7.12 -14.48
C ALA A 164 -2.12 -8.21 -14.79
N ALA A 165 -3.34 -7.85 -15.20
CA ALA A 165 -4.37 -8.81 -15.61
C ALA A 165 -3.94 -9.66 -16.80
N THR A 166 -3.31 -9.04 -17.81
CA THR A 166 -2.79 -9.75 -18.99
C THR A 166 -1.67 -10.72 -18.62
N ILE A 167 -0.88 -10.38 -17.61
CA ILE A 167 0.16 -11.25 -17.06
C ILE A 167 -0.46 -12.40 -16.27
N CYS A 168 -1.35 -12.11 -15.33
CA CYS A 168 -2.05 -13.13 -14.53
C CYS A 168 -2.73 -14.18 -15.41
N ALA A 169 -3.48 -13.73 -16.41
CA ALA A 169 -4.15 -14.61 -17.37
C ALA A 169 -3.18 -15.48 -18.19
N ARG A 170 -2.01 -14.95 -18.57
CA ARG A 170 -0.99 -15.70 -19.32
C ARG A 170 -0.30 -16.79 -18.50
N HIS A 171 -0.31 -16.67 -17.18
CA HIS A 171 0.50 -17.50 -16.29
C HIS A 171 -0.34 -18.39 -15.35
N ASP A 172 -1.67 -18.45 -15.54
CA ASP A 172 -2.60 -19.17 -14.67
C ASP A 172 -2.47 -18.74 -13.20
N VAL A 173 -2.35 -17.42 -12.99
CA VAL A 173 -2.26 -16.80 -11.66
C VAL A 173 -3.53 -16.00 -11.41
N LEU A 174 -4.17 -16.21 -10.26
CA LEU A 174 -5.36 -15.46 -9.85
C LEU A 174 -5.02 -13.98 -9.62
N LEU A 175 -5.76 -13.10 -10.27
CA LEU A 175 -5.78 -11.68 -10.00
C LEU A 175 -6.83 -11.38 -8.91
N VAL A 176 -6.37 -10.90 -7.76
CA VAL A 176 -7.23 -10.48 -6.65
C VAL A 176 -7.21 -8.95 -6.55
N ALA A 177 -8.37 -8.32 -6.66
CA ALA A 177 -8.52 -6.88 -6.45
C ALA A 177 -9.03 -6.60 -5.02
N ASP A 178 -8.22 -5.91 -4.22
CA ASP A 178 -8.68 -5.36 -2.93
C ASP A 178 -9.39 -4.04 -3.18
N GLU A 179 -10.73 -4.10 -3.20
CA GLU A 179 -11.63 -2.98 -3.41
C GLU A 179 -12.25 -2.50 -2.08
N ILE A 180 -11.66 -2.87 -0.92
CA ILE A 180 -12.21 -2.48 0.39
C ILE A 180 -12.30 -0.96 0.52
N GLN A 181 -11.33 -0.21 -0.02
CA GLN A 181 -11.35 1.26 -0.01
C GLN A 181 -11.85 1.87 -1.30
N THR A 182 -11.48 1.30 -2.44
CA THR A 182 -11.65 1.91 -3.77
C THR A 182 -12.97 1.53 -4.44
N GLY A 183 -13.59 0.44 -3.99
CA GLY A 183 -14.86 -0.04 -4.50
C GLY A 183 -16.07 0.66 -3.90
N LEU A 184 -17.23 0.10 -4.19
CA LEU A 184 -18.55 0.54 -3.74
C LEU A 184 -18.78 2.04 -4.00
N GLY A 185 -18.44 2.49 -5.19
CA GLY A 185 -18.74 3.85 -5.65
C GLY A 185 -17.72 4.93 -5.28
N ARG A 186 -16.72 4.62 -4.45
CA ARG A 186 -15.72 5.60 -4.00
C ARG A 186 -15.04 6.36 -5.15
N THR A 187 -14.69 5.65 -6.22
CA THR A 187 -14.01 6.22 -7.40
C THR A 187 -14.98 6.60 -8.54
N GLY A 188 -16.30 6.60 -8.28
CA GLY A 188 -17.33 6.86 -9.29
C GLY A 188 -17.72 5.66 -10.15
N ARG A 189 -17.19 4.46 -9.85
CA ARG A 189 -17.58 3.16 -10.40
C ARG A 189 -17.88 2.19 -9.26
N PHE A 190 -18.55 1.08 -9.55
CA PHE A 190 -18.84 0.11 -8.51
C PHE A 190 -17.53 -0.52 -8.01
N PHE A 191 -16.62 -0.88 -8.90
CA PHE A 191 -15.23 -1.22 -8.57
C PHE A 191 -14.25 -0.31 -9.31
N ALA A 192 -13.14 0.06 -8.67
CA ALA A 192 -12.13 0.90 -9.32
C ALA A 192 -11.46 0.19 -10.50
N CYS A 193 -11.35 -1.15 -10.44
CA CYS A 193 -10.81 -1.97 -11.52
C CYS A 193 -11.59 -1.81 -12.85
N GLU A 194 -12.86 -1.41 -12.80
CA GLU A 194 -13.69 -1.15 -13.98
C GLU A 194 -13.17 0.03 -14.81
N HIS A 195 -12.46 0.99 -14.21
CA HIS A 195 -11.86 2.11 -14.95
C HIS A 195 -10.80 1.66 -15.96
N GLU A 196 -10.17 0.50 -15.74
CA GLU A 196 -9.23 -0.10 -16.68
C GLU A 196 -9.86 -1.23 -17.51
N GLY A 197 -11.16 -1.47 -17.36
CA GLY A 197 -11.87 -2.53 -18.08
C GLY A 197 -11.37 -3.94 -17.74
N ILE A 198 -10.84 -4.14 -16.53
CA ILE A 198 -10.38 -5.44 -16.06
C ILE A 198 -11.44 -6.12 -15.20
N ARG A 199 -11.54 -7.44 -15.36
CA ARG A 199 -12.34 -8.32 -14.49
C ARG A 199 -11.38 -9.22 -13.70
N PRO A 200 -11.09 -8.90 -12.43
CA PRO A 200 -10.25 -9.76 -11.59
C PRO A 200 -10.96 -11.08 -11.29
N ASP A 201 -10.17 -12.11 -10.98
CA ASP A 201 -10.67 -13.44 -10.61
C ASP A 201 -11.36 -13.43 -9.24
N MET A 202 -10.89 -12.55 -8.35
CA MET A 202 -11.48 -12.32 -7.04
C MET A 202 -11.53 -10.83 -6.71
N VAL A 203 -12.58 -10.40 -6.02
CA VAL A 203 -12.72 -9.04 -5.48
C VAL A 203 -12.96 -9.12 -3.98
N ILE A 204 -12.22 -8.33 -3.21
CA ILE A 204 -12.41 -8.20 -1.76
C ILE A 204 -13.09 -6.86 -1.50
N ILE A 205 -14.20 -6.89 -0.75
CA ILE A 205 -14.96 -5.70 -0.37
C ILE A 205 -15.24 -5.68 1.13
N GLY A 206 -15.55 -4.49 1.64
CA GLY A 206 -15.94 -4.27 3.03
C GLY A 206 -16.28 -2.80 3.24
N LYS A 207 -15.93 -2.23 4.40
CA LYS A 207 -16.10 -0.80 4.73
C LYS A 207 -17.47 -0.24 4.34
N ALA A 208 -17.58 0.38 3.16
CA ALA A 208 -18.80 0.95 2.62
C ALA A 208 -19.90 -0.08 2.36
N LEU A 209 -19.61 -1.39 2.38
CA LEU A 209 -20.58 -2.46 2.12
C LEU A 209 -21.80 -2.36 3.02
N SER A 210 -21.64 -1.89 4.25
CA SER A 210 -22.71 -1.70 5.23
C SER A 210 -22.99 -0.24 5.56
N GLY A 211 -22.44 0.69 4.78
CA GLY A 211 -22.50 2.12 5.06
C GLY A 211 -21.77 2.54 6.35
N GLY A 212 -20.95 1.64 6.92
CA GLY A 212 -20.29 1.86 8.21
C GLY A 212 -21.15 1.52 9.44
N PHE A 213 -22.38 1.03 9.26
CA PHE A 213 -23.30 0.71 10.37
C PHE A 213 -23.06 -0.65 11.01
N TYR A 214 -22.45 -1.58 10.29
CA TYR A 214 -22.17 -2.93 10.78
C TYR A 214 -20.86 -3.49 10.20
N PRO A 215 -20.05 -4.27 10.92
CA PRO A 215 -18.87 -4.90 10.34
C PRO A 215 -19.26 -5.93 9.26
N VAL A 216 -19.06 -5.59 7.99
CA VAL A 216 -19.35 -6.48 6.86
C VAL A 216 -18.19 -6.43 5.86
N SER A 217 -17.73 -7.60 5.46
CA SER A 217 -16.80 -7.80 4.35
C SER A 217 -17.25 -9.01 3.53
N ALA A 218 -16.80 -9.07 2.28
CA ALA A 218 -17.08 -10.19 1.39
C ALA A 218 -15.92 -10.43 0.42
N VAL A 219 -15.82 -11.68 -0.03
CA VAL A 219 -14.95 -12.10 -1.13
C VAL A 219 -15.87 -12.57 -2.26
N LEU A 220 -15.73 -11.96 -3.42
CA LEU A 220 -16.48 -12.27 -4.63
C LEU A 220 -15.56 -13.01 -5.58
N ALA A 221 -15.98 -14.16 -6.08
CA ALA A 221 -15.26 -14.91 -7.10
C ALA A 221 -16.23 -15.86 -7.83
N ASP A 222 -15.82 -16.40 -8.97
CA ASP A 222 -16.63 -17.36 -9.72
C ASP A 222 -16.66 -18.74 -9.02
N GLN A 223 -17.67 -19.54 -9.36
CA GLN A 223 -17.89 -20.88 -8.80
C GLN A 223 -16.65 -21.81 -8.87
N PRO A 224 -15.81 -21.79 -9.92
CA PRO A 224 -14.60 -22.62 -9.95
C PRO A 224 -13.61 -22.28 -8.82
N ILE A 225 -13.59 -21.04 -8.34
CA ILE A 225 -12.71 -20.57 -7.26
C ILE A 225 -13.38 -20.79 -5.91
N LEU A 226 -14.61 -20.28 -5.73
CA LEU A 226 -15.34 -20.42 -4.45
C LEU A 226 -15.63 -21.90 -4.13
N GLY A 227 -15.86 -22.72 -5.16
CA GLY A 227 -16.12 -24.15 -5.02
C GLY A 227 -14.92 -24.99 -4.59
N LEU A 228 -13.72 -24.40 -4.50
CA LEU A 228 -12.55 -25.05 -3.89
C LEU A 228 -12.73 -25.21 -2.38
N LEU A 229 -13.42 -24.27 -1.73
CA LEU A 229 -13.78 -24.35 -0.32
C LEU A 229 -14.94 -25.34 -0.15
N LYS A 230 -14.76 -26.31 0.74
CA LYS A 230 -15.76 -27.31 1.12
C LYS A 230 -16.31 -27.03 2.52
N PRO A 231 -17.50 -27.57 2.86
CA PRO A 231 -18.03 -27.47 4.21
C PRO A 231 -17.00 -27.97 5.24
N GLY A 232 -16.63 -27.11 6.19
CA GLY A 232 -15.63 -27.39 7.21
C GLY A 232 -14.26 -26.72 7.00
N ASP A 233 -13.95 -26.23 5.79
CA ASP A 233 -12.62 -25.64 5.50
C ASP A 233 -12.42 -24.25 6.10
N HIS A 234 -13.50 -23.46 6.17
CA HIS A 234 -13.47 -22.09 6.66
C HIS A 234 -14.77 -21.74 7.36
N GLY A 235 -14.68 -20.89 8.39
CA GLY A 235 -15.84 -20.44 9.14
C GLY A 235 -15.54 -19.17 9.93
N SER A 236 -16.60 -18.46 10.29
CA SER A 236 -16.56 -17.29 11.17
C SER A 236 -17.84 -17.26 11.99
N THR A 237 -17.72 -17.11 13.31
CA THR A 237 -18.86 -17.08 14.23
C THR A 237 -19.91 -16.03 13.83
N PHE A 238 -19.46 -14.90 13.28
CA PHE A 238 -20.34 -13.82 12.83
C PHE A 238 -20.50 -13.76 11.30
N GLY A 239 -19.88 -14.69 10.57
CA GLY A 239 -19.96 -14.74 9.11
C GLY A 239 -21.38 -14.99 8.63
N GLY A 240 -21.85 -14.21 7.67
CA GLY A 240 -23.17 -14.40 7.05
C GLY A 240 -24.37 -14.15 7.98
N ASN A 241 -24.19 -13.47 9.11
CA ASN A 241 -25.29 -13.22 10.04
C ASN A 241 -26.39 -12.36 9.39
N PRO A 242 -27.69 -12.58 9.70
CA PRO A 242 -28.80 -11.91 9.01
C PRO A 242 -28.78 -10.38 9.11
N LEU A 243 -28.29 -9.83 10.22
CA LEU A 243 -28.22 -8.38 10.42
C LEU A 243 -27.18 -7.74 9.49
N ALA A 244 -25.99 -8.34 9.38
CA ALA A 244 -24.96 -7.94 8.42
C ALA A 244 -25.47 -8.03 6.98
N MET A 245 -26.17 -9.12 6.62
CA MET A 245 -26.73 -9.28 5.28
C MET A 245 -27.77 -8.22 4.97
N ARG A 246 -28.66 -7.90 5.91
CA ARG A 246 -29.66 -6.85 5.72
C ARG A 246 -29.03 -5.47 5.58
N ALA A 247 -28.05 -5.13 6.44
CA ALA A 247 -27.34 -3.86 6.36
C ALA A 247 -26.62 -3.69 5.01
N GLY A 248 -26.02 -4.77 4.50
CA GLY A 248 -25.35 -4.77 3.20
C GLY A 248 -26.30 -4.54 2.03
N VAL A 249 -27.39 -5.32 1.98
CA VAL A 249 -28.42 -5.18 0.94
C VAL A 249 -29.03 -3.78 0.95
N GLU A 250 -29.35 -3.24 2.12
CA GLU A 250 -29.95 -1.92 2.26
C GLU A 250 -29.01 -0.82 1.78
N THR A 251 -27.71 -0.94 2.07
CA THR A 251 -26.71 0.03 1.62
C THR A 251 -26.58 0.04 0.10
N ILE A 252 -26.51 -1.15 -0.54
CA ILE A 252 -26.45 -1.25 -2.00
C ILE A 252 -27.72 -0.68 -2.63
N ARG A 253 -28.91 -0.98 -2.07
CA ARG A 253 -30.19 -0.42 -2.53
C ARG A 253 -30.18 1.11 -2.52
N ILE A 254 -29.76 1.71 -1.41
CA ILE A 254 -29.65 3.18 -1.27
C ILE A 254 -28.65 3.74 -2.28
N MET A 255 -27.48 3.09 -2.44
CA MET A 255 -26.46 3.52 -3.41
C MET A 255 -27.01 3.58 -4.85
N GLU A 256 -27.86 2.64 -5.22
CA GLU A 256 -28.50 2.59 -6.54
C GLU A 256 -29.62 3.62 -6.68
N GLU A 257 -30.54 3.70 -5.71
CA GLU A 257 -31.68 4.62 -5.72
C GLU A 257 -31.25 6.09 -5.73
N ASP A 258 -30.30 6.45 -4.87
CA ASP A 258 -29.78 7.81 -4.73
C ASP A 258 -28.67 8.12 -5.76
N LYS A 259 -28.35 7.15 -6.64
CA LYS A 259 -27.34 7.30 -7.70
C LYS A 259 -25.98 7.76 -7.18
N LEU A 260 -25.55 7.22 -6.03
CA LEU A 260 -24.36 7.70 -5.32
C LEU A 260 -23.07 7.54 -6.12
N LEU A 261 -22.98 6.54 -7.01
CA LEU A 261 -21.85 6.35 -7.92
C LEU A 261 -21.72 7.52 -8.91
N ALA A 262 -22.86 7.94 -9.48
CA ALA A 262 -22.90 9.07 -10.41
C ALA A 262 -22.58 10.38 -9.68
N ASN A 263 -23.09 10.55 -8.46
CA ASN A 263 -22.74 11.69 -7.61
C ASN A 263 -21.23 11.73 -7.31
N ALA A 264 -20.65 10.61 -6.88
CA ALA A 264 -19.22 10.52 -6.59
C ALA A 264 -18.34 10.83 -7.80
N ALA A 265 -18.76 10.43 -9.00
CA ALA A 265 -18.08 10.79 -10.24
C ALA A 265 -18.19 12.30 -10.54
N ALA A 266 -19.38 12.87 -10.47
CA ALA A 266 -19.65 14.27 -10.82
C ALA A 266 -19.05 15.25 -9.80
N VAL A 267 -19.42 15.12 -8.52
CA VAL A 267 -18.94 15.97 -7.43
C VAL A 267 -17.45 15.76 -7.19
N GLY A 268 -16.95 14.53 -7.33
CA GLY A 268 -15.52 14.25 -7.25
C GLY A 268 -14.70 14.95 -8.33
N ALA A 269 -15.20 15.00 -9.57
CA ALA A 269 -14.56 15.74 -10.65
C ALA A 269 -14.58 17.25 -10.39
N HIS A 270 -15.70 17.78 -9.90
CA HIS A 270 -15.84 19.18 -9.51
C HIS A 270 -14.85 19.57 -8.41
N LEU A 271 -14.85 18.84 -7.29
CA LEU A 271 -13.96 19.07 -6.15
C LEU A 271 -12.48 19.00 -6.57
N LYS A 272 -12.12 18.00 -7.39
CA LYS A 272 -10.75 17.88 -7.90
C LYS A 272 -10.34 19.10 -8.74
N ALA A 273 -11.24 19.58 -9.61
CA ALA A 273 -10.97 20.76 -10.44
C ALA A 273 -10.85 22.03 -9.58
N ALA A 274 -11.72 22.20 -8.58
CA ALA A 274 -11.67 23.32 -7.65
C ALA A 274 -10.37 23.33 -6.84
N LEU A 275 -9.98 22.20 -6.26
CA LEU A 275 -8.70 22.04 -5.54
C LEU A 275 -7.50 22.33 -6.44
N GLN A 276 -7.51 21.83 -7.68
CA GLN A 276 -6.44 22.07 -8.64
C GLN A 276 -6.35 23.56 -9.03
N ALA A 277 -7.49 24.25 -9.19
CA ALA A 277 -7.52 25.67 -9.50
C ALA A 277 -7.05 26.54 -8.32
N ALA A 278 -7.48 26.21 -7.10
CA ALA A 278 -7.14 26.96 -5.90
C ALA A 278 -5.71 26.73 -5.41
N LEU A 279 -5.23 25.48 -5.46
CA LEU A 279 -3.97 25.07 -4.83
C LEU A 279 -2.86 24.77 -5.84
N GLY A 280 -3.18 24.46 -7.09
CA GLY A 280 -2.23 23.88 -8.04
C GLY A 280 -1.05 24.77 -8.42
N SER A 281 -1.19 26.10 -8.32
CA SER A 281 -0.11 27.06 -8.58
C SER A 281 0.70 27.41 -7.32
N LEU A 282 0.33 26.89 -6.15
CA LEU A 282 1.04 27.19 -4.91
C LEU A 282 2.40 26.47 -4.89
N PRO A 283 3.51 27.16 -4.57
CA PRO A 283 4.86 26.56 -4.60
C PRO A 283 5.06 25.34 -3.69
N GLY A 284 4.18 25.14 -2.70
CA GLY A 284 4.22 24.03 -1.77
C GLY A 284 3.43 22.79 -2.22
N VAL A 285 2.64 22.89 -3.29
CA VAL A 285 1.77 21.81 -3.80
C VAL A 285 2.48 21.14 -4.97
N LYS A 286 2.63 19.82 -4.90
CA LYS A 286 3.22 19.02 -5.98
C LYS A 286 2.16 18.60 -6.99
N GLU A 287 1.06 18.04 -6.50
CA GLU A 287 -0.04 17.58 -7.36
C GLU A 287 -1.34 17.40 -6.59
N VAL A 288 -2.46 17.54 -7.30
CA VAL A 288 -3.78 17.09 -6.88
C VAL A 288 -4.15 15.86 -7.72
N ARG A 289 -4.26 14.70 -7.05
CA ARG A 289 -4.49 13.40 -7.70
C ARG A 289 -5.70 12.68 -7.13
N GLY A 290 -6.12 11.62 -7.80
CA GLY A 290 -7.23 10.77 -7.39
C GLY A 290 -8.38 10.77 -8.40
N GLN A 291 -9.43 10.03 -8.03
CA GLN A 291 -10.59 9.75 -8.89
C GLN A 291 -11.86 9.61 -8.05
N GLY A 292 -12.98 10.09 -8.57
CA GLY A 292 -14.23 10.21 -7.81
C GLY A 292 -14.03 11.02 -6.54
N LEU A 293 -14.59 10.56 -5.42
CA LEU A 293 -14.42 11.18 -4.10
C LEU A 293 -13.28 10.54 -3.30
N MET A 294 -12.25 10.03 -3.99
CA MET A 294 -10.98 9.64 -3.39
C MET A 294 -9.88 10.52 -3.95
N LEU A 295 -9.61 11.63 -3.26
CA LEU A 295 -8.68 12.66 -3.71
C LEU A 295 -7.52 12.82 -2.72
N GLY A 296 -6.40 13.28 -3.26
CA GLY A 296 -5.19 13.59 -2.48
C GLY A 296 -4.51 14.84 -3.00
N VAL A 297 -4.10 15.71 -2.07
CA VAL A 297 -3.26 16.88 -2.35
C VAL A 297 -1.88 16.60 -1.76
N GLU A 298 -0.88 16.39 -2.63
CA GLU A 298 0.49 16.17 -2.18
C GLU A 298 1.24 17.47 -2.05
N LEU A 299 1.91 17.63 -0.92
CA LEU A 299 2.74 18.78 -0.60
C LEU A 299 4.23 18.44 -0.67
N ALA A 300 5.04 19.46 -0.90
CA ALA A 300 6.49 19.33 -0.98
C ALA A 300 7.15 19.01 0.38
N LYS A 301 6.43 19.22 1.48
CA LYS A 301 6.91 19.07 2.86
C LYS A 301 5.89 18.32 3.70
N PRO A 302 6.32 17.72 4.83
CA PRO A 302 5.40 17.17 5.80
C PRO A 302 4.35 18.20 6.24
N CYS A 303 3.09 17.77 6.31
CA CYS A 303 1.94 18.65 6.51
C CYS A 303 0.99 18.19 7.62
N GLY A 304 1.45 17.34 8.54
CA GLY A 304 0.64 16.86 9.67
C GLY A 304 0.04 17.98 10.53
N VAL A 305 0.70 19.15 10.58
CA VAL A 305 0.18 20.34 11.27
C VAL A 305 -1.16 20.84 10.73
N LEU A 306 -1.45 20.56 9.45
CA LEU A 306 -2.70 20.98 8.81
C LEU A 306 -3.92 20.26 9.39
N VAL A 307 -3.75 19.07 10.00
CA VAL A 307 -4.87 18.34 10.62
C VAL A 307 -5.50 19.17 11.73
N GLY A 308 -4.67 19.76 12.61
CA GLY A 308 -5.16 20.61 13.70
C GLY A 308 -5.77 21.92 13.17
N GLN A 309 -5.11 22.56 12.21
CA GLN A 309 -5.58 23.82 11.62
C GLN A 309 -6.90 23.66 10.87
N ALA A 310 -7.06 22.57 10.11
CA ALA A 310 -8.32 22.26 9.44
C ALA A 310 -9.43 21.96 10.45
N ALA A 311 -9.12 21.21 11.52
CA ALA A 311 -10.09 20.94 12.57
C ALA A 311 -10.56 22.21 13.30
N GLU A 312 -9.66 23.14 13.58
CA GLU A 312 -9.99 24.48 14.11
C GLU A 312 -10.88 25.29 13.15
N ALA A 313 -10.69 25.10 11.84
CA ALA A 313 -11.52 25.67 10.79
C ALA A 313 -12.83 24.89 10.53
N GLY A 314 -13.10 23.81 11.26
CA GLY A 314 -14.32 23.00 11.12
C GLY A 314 -14.24 21.87 10.08
N LEU A 315 -13.07 21.62 9.47
CA LEU A 315 -12.85 20.59 8.46
C LEU A 315 -12.01 19.43 9.00
N LEU A 316 -12.56 18.21 8.96
CA LEU A 316 -11.82 17.01 9.32
C LEU A 316 -11.08 16.45 8.11
N ILE A 317 -9.75 16.49 8.15
CA ILE A 317 -8.86 15.90 7.15
C ILE A 317 -7.97 14.82 7.77
N SER A 318 -7.38 13.99 6.91
CA SER A 318 -6.30 13.08 7.30
C SER A 318 -5.04 13.37 6.48
N VAL A 319 -3.87 13.23 7.09
CA VAL A 319 -2.58 13.31 6.38
C VAL A 319 -1.96 11.92 6.33
N THR A 320 -1.53 11.51 5.14
CA THR A 320 -0.90 10.23 4.87
C THR A 320 0.45 10.44 4.19
N ALA A 321 1.37 9.47 4.32
CA ALA A 321 2.74 9.59 3.80
C ALA A 321 3.43 10.92 4.18
N GLU A 322 3.13 11.40 5.39
CA GLU A 322 3.55 12.67 6.00
C GLU A 322 3.15 13.96 5.27
N SER A 323 2.85 13.91 3.97
CA SER A 323 2.81 15.06 3.06
C SER A 323 1.58 15.06 2.14
N VAL A 324 0.69 14.07 2.24
CA VAL A 324 -0.50 13.97 1.40
C VAL A 324 -1.75 14.21 2.23
N ILE A 325 -2.45 15.32 1.97
CA ILE A 325 -3.78 15.56 2.52
C ILE A 325 -4.75 14.64 1.78
N ARG A 326 -5.40 13.75 2.51
CA ARG A 326 -6.35 12.79 1.99
C ARG A 326 -7.78 13.27 2.20
N ILE A 327 -8.50 13.38 1.09
CA ILE A 327 -9.87 13.89 1.02
C ILE A 327 -10.77 12.75 0.54
N VAL A 328 -11.55 12.19 1.48
CA VAL A 328 -12.42 11.02 1.28
C VAL A 328 -13.83 11.24 1.88
N PRO A 329 -14.57 12.27 1.41
CA PRO A 329 -15.87 12.63 1.97
C PRO A 329 -16.94 11.55 1.73
N PRO A 330 -18.10 11.59 2.42
CA PRO A 330 -19.23 10.70 2.12
C PRO A 330 -19.68 10.79 0.65
N LEU A 331 -20.25 9.72 0.09
CA LEU A 331 -20.71 9.71 -1.32
C LEU A 331 -21.92 10.61 -1.58
N ILE A 332 -22.57 11.07 -0.51
CA ILE A 332 -23.68 12.02 -0.53
C ILE A 332 -23.22 13.48 -0.58
N LEU A 333 -21.91 13.76 -0.61
CA LEU A 333 -21.38 15.12 -0.66
C LEU A 333 -22.01 15.88 -1.82
N THR A 334 -22.52 17.07 -1.53
CA THR A 334 -23.11 17.98 -2.51
C THR A 334 -22.05 18.88 -3.13
N THR A 335 -22.35 19.49 -4.28
CA THR A 335 -21.47 20.50 -4.90
C THR A 335 -21.23 21.69 -3.97
N ALA A 336 -22.25 22.14 -3.22
CA ALA A 336 -22.12 23.27 -2.32
C ALA A 336 -21.17 22.96 -1.14
N GLU A 337 -21.28 21.78 -0.54
CA GLU A 337 -20.32 21.33 0.48
C GLU A 337 -18.92 21.12 -0.11
N ALA A 338 -18.83 20.69 -1.37
CA ALA A 338 -17.54 20.59 -2.07
C ALA A 338 -16.90 21.96 -2.33
N ASP A 339 -17.69 23.03 -2.52
CA ASP A 339 -17.19 24.40 -2.67
C ASP A 339 -16.75 25.02 -1.34
N GLU A 340 -17.29 24.54 -0.22
CA GLU A 340 -16.89 24.95 1.14
C GLU A 340 -15.51 24.36 1.54
N ILE A 341 -15.16 23.20 1.00
CA ILE A 341 -13.88 22.49 1.22
C ILE A 341 -12.74 23.15 0.44
#